data_AF-A0A8D0QP91-F1
#
_entry.id   AF-A0A8D0QP91-F1
#
_cell.length_a   1.000
_cell.length_b   1.000
_cell.length_c   1.000
_cell.angle_alpha   90.00
_cell.angle_beta   90.00
_cell.angle_gamma   90.00
#
_symmetry.space_group_name_H-M   'P 1'
#
loop_
_entity.id
_entity.type
_entity.pdbx_description
1 polymer ?
#
loop_
_entity_poly.entity_id
_entity_poly.type
_entity_poly.pdbx_seq_one_letter_code
_entity_poly.pdbx_strand_id
1 'polypeptide(L)' 'MCGRTSCHLPLEALTRACAYRDRQGRQQLPEWRDPDRYYPSYNKSPRSSTPVLLSRRHLEKVSAPPALAN' A
#
# COMPACT_ATOMS: atom_id res chain seq x y z
N MET A 1 10.77 0.47 21.87
CA MET A 1 11.36 0.69 20.53
C MET A 1 10.83 -0.40 19.59
N CYS A 2 10.08 -0.08 18.54
CA CYS A 2 9.48 -1.05 17.62
C CYS A 2 10.35 -1.25 16.36
N GLY A 3 11.42 -2.04 16.47
CA GLY A 3 12.37 -2.28 15.37
C GLY A 3 12.04 -3.48 14.48
N ARG A 4 11.01 -4.27 14.81
CA ARG A 4 10.64 -5.51 14.11
C ARG A 4 9.13 -5.66 14.02
N THR A 5 8.64 -6.24 12.94
CA THR A 5 7.21 -6.53 12.75
C THR A 5 6.99 -7.91 12.11
N SER A 6 5.79 -8.47 12.26
CA SER A 6 5.35 -9.64 11.49
C SER A 6 4.37 -9.17 10.42
N CYS A 7 4.60 -9.56 9.17
CA CYS A 7 3.74 -9.28 8.03
C CYS A 7 3.84 -10.47 7.06
N HIS A 8 3.10 -11.54 7.38
CA HIS A 8 3.29 -12.88 6.81
C HIS A 8 2.06 -13.40 6.05
N LEU A 9 0.96 -12.65 6.01
CA LEU A 9 -0.23 -13.07 5.28
C LEU A 9 0.07 -13.14 3.77
N PRO A 10 -0.46 -14.13 3.03
CA PRO A 10 -0.42 -14.10 1.58
C PRO A 10 -1.05 -12.83 1.02
N LEU A 11 -0.59 -12.37 -0.16
CA LEU A 11 -1.02 -11.10 -0.78
C LEU A 11 -2.55 -10.97 -0.82
N GLU A 12 -3.26 -12.01 -1.26
CA GLU A 12 -4.72 -11.99 -1.33
C GLU A 12 -5.39 -11.90 0.05
N ALA A 13 -4.88 -12.64 1.04
CA ALA A 13 -5.43 -12.63 2.39
C ALA A 13 -5.24 -11.26 3.04
N LEU A 14 -4.06 -10.66 2.85
CA LEU A 14 -3.79 -9.30 3.28
C LEU A 14 -4.70 -8.28 2.58
N THR A 15 -4.92 -8.43 1.26
CA THR A 15 -5.83 -7.56 0.50
C THR A 15 -7.24 -7.58 1.06
N ARG A 16 -7.78 -8.78 1.31
CA ARG A 16 -9.12 -8.96 1.90
C ARG A 16 -9.20 -8.41 3.32
N ALA A 17 -8.15 -8.59 4.12
CA ALA A 17 -8.06 -8.03 5.47
C ALA A 17 -8.04 -6.48 5.47
N CYS A 18 -7.64 -5.86 4.35
CA CYS A 18 -7.66 -4.41 4.15
C CYS A 18 -8.93 -3.89 3.44
N ALA A 19 -10.02 -4.66 3.41
CA ALA A 19 -11.31 -4.17 2.91
C ALA A 19 -11.74 -2.90 3.66
N TYR A 20 -12.24 -1.90 2.91
CA TYR A 20 -12.64 -0.61 3.48
C TYR A 20 -13.87 -0.05 2.76
N ARG A 21 -14.49 0.98 3.35
CA ARG A 21 -15.57 1.73 2.70
C ARG A 21 -15.07 3.05 2.13
N ASP A 22 -15.47 3.36 0.90
CA ASP A 22 -15.19 4.66 0.32
C ASP A 22 -16.10 5.76 0.89
N ARG A 23 -15.95 7.00 0.40
CA ARG A 23 -16.75 8.15 0.83
C ARG A 23 -18.23 8.03 0.51
N GLN A 24 -18.60 7.19 -0.46
CA GLN A 24 -19.99 6.85 -0.78
C GLN A 24 -20.51 5.66 0.05
N GLY A 25 -19.69 5.10 0.96
CA GLY A 25 -20.03 3.94 1.77
C GLY A 25 -19.91 2.60 1.04
N ARG A 26 -19.39 2.58 -0.19
CA ARG A 26 -19.25 1.34 -0.99
C ARG A 26 -18.06 0.53 -0.50
N GLN A 27 -18.23 -0.79 -0.47
CA GLN A 27 -17.17 -1.73 -0.11
C GLN A 27 -16.11 -1.78 -1.21
N GLN A 28 -14.84 -1.62 -0.83
CA GLN A 28 -13.70 -1.59 -1.73
C GLN A 28 -12.57 -2.47 -1.18
N LEU A 29 -11.73 -2.97 -2.10
CA LEU A 29 -10.43 -3.53 -1.79
C LEU A 29 -9.34 -2.56 -2.28
N PRO A 30 -8.19 -2.48 -1.59
CA PRO A 30 -7.08 -1.66 -2.07
C PRO A 30 -6.49 -2.24 -3.35
N GLU A 31 -6.09 -1.36 -4.26
CA GLU A 31 -5.36 -1.70 -5.48
C GLU A 31 -3.86 -1.75 -5.16
N TRP A 32 -3.17 -2.80 -5.62
CA TRP A 32 -1.73 -2.94 -5.42
C TRP A 32 -0.92 -2.12 -6.42
N ARG A 33 0.20 -1.59 -5.94
CA ARG A 33 1.30 -1.09 -6.75
C ARG A 33 2.55 -1.90 -6.39
N ASP A 34 3.30 -2.33 -7.41
CA ASP A 34 4.47 -3.20 -7.28
C ASP A 34 4.23 -4.46 -6.42
N PRO A 35 3.21 -5.29 -6.71
CA PRO A 35 2.90 -6.48 -5.89
C PRO A 35 4.09 -7.46 -5.79
N ASP A 36 4.95 -7.51 -6.81
CA ASP A 36 6.13 -8.38 -6.84
C ASP A 36 7.18 -8.03 -5.76
N ARG A 37 7.14 -6.81 -5.21
CA ARG A 37 8.01 -6.41 -4.08
C ARG A 37 7.50 -6.92 -2.73
N TYR A 38 6.27 -7.44 -2.67
CA TYR A 38 5.73 -7.97 -1.43
C TYR A 38 6.31 -9.34 -1.11
N TYR A 39 7.04 -9.41 -0.01
CA TYR A 39 7.61 -10.66 0.50
C TYR A 39 7.07 -10.96 1.91
N PRO A 40 6.16 -11.93 2.09
CA PRO A 40 5.64 -12.28 3.43
C PRO A 40 6.76 -12.75 4.37
N SER A 41 6.76 -12.29 5.62
CA SER A 41 7.67 -12.78 6.65
C SER A 41 7.13 -12.57 8.06
N TYR A 42 7.36 -13.53 8.93
CA TYR A 42 7.08 -13.43 10.37
C TYR A 42 8.01 -12.44 11.08
N ASN A 43 9.10 -12.00 10.43
CA ASN A 43 10.13 -11.19 11.04
C ASN A 43 10.75 -10.19 10.04
N LYS A 44 10.10 -9.04 9.90
CA LYS A 44 10.54 -7.89 9.12
C LYS A 44 11.45 -7.00 9.96
N SER A 45 12.57 -6.58 9.37
CA SER A 45 13.56 -5.69 9.96
C SER A 45 13.55 -4.32 9.27
N PRO A 46 14.23 -3.30 9.82
CA PRO A 46 14.39 -2.02 9.12
C PRO A 46 15.09 -2.24 7.77
N ARG A 47 14.76 -1.41 6.78
CA ARG A 47 15.14 -1.55 5.35
C ARG A 47 14.45 -2.67 4.58
N SER A 48 13.64 -3.52 5.22
CA SER A 48 12.76 -4.45 4.49
C SER A 48 11.55 -3.72 3.89
N SER A 49 11.00 -4.24 2.78
CA SER A 49 9.76 -3.72 2.21
C SER A 49 8.54 -4.33 2.92
N THR A 50 7.61 -3.46 3.33
CA THR A 50 6.33 -3.82 3.94
C THR A 50 5.20 -3.07 3.25
N PRO A 51 4.02 -3.70 3.07
CA PRO A 51 2.88 -3.07 2.42
C PRO A 51 2.34 -1.94 3.29
N VAL A 52 1.91 -0.87 2.64
CA VAL A 52 1.30 0.31 3.28
C VAL A 52 0.07 0.74 2.49
N LEU A 53 -0.92 1.30 3.19
CA LEU A 53 -2.05 1.96 2.54
C LEU A 53 -1.71 3.44 2.36
N LEU A 54 -1.94 3.96 1.16
CA LEU A 54 -1.89 5.39 0.88
C LEU A 54 -3.12 5.83 0.10
N SER A 55 -3.50 7.10 0.22
CA SER A 55 -4.55 7.68 -0.61
C SER A 55 -4.12 7.71 -2.09
N ARG A 56 -5.02 7.27 -2.97
CA ARG A 56 -4.81 7.25 -4.44
C ARG A 56 -4.36 8.60 -5.01
N ARG A 57 -4.79 9.71 -4.40
CA ARG A 57 -4.39 11.08 -4.80
C ARG A 57 -2.88 11.33 -4.76
N HIS A 58 -2.15 10.60 -3.91
CA HIS A 58 -0.68 10.72 -3.85
C HIS A 58 0.02 10.10 -5.07
N LEU A 59 -0.66 9.22 -5.81
CA LEU A 59 -0.13 8.61 -7.03
C LEU A 59 -0.39 9.48 -8.25
N GLU A 60 -1.52 10.19 -8.28
CA GLU A 60 -1.94 11.06 -9.39
C GLU A 60 -1.07 12.31 -9.52
N LYS A 61 -0.51 12.82 -8.42
CA LYS A 61 0.33 14.03 -8.42
C LYS A 61 1.71 13.82 -9.09
N VAL A 62 2.17 12.57 -9.21
CA VAL A 62 3.49 12.24 -9.75
C VAL A 62 3.50 12.24 -11.29
N SER A 63 2.33 12.13 -11.93
CA SER A 63 2.23 12.02 -13.40
C SER A 63 1.94 13.34 -14.12
N ALA A 64 1.81 14.47 -13.42
CA ALA A 64 1.65 15.76 -14.07
C ALA A 64 3.04 16.35 -14.38
N PRO A 65 3.41 16.60 -15.66
CA PRO A 65 4.60 17.38 -15.95
C PRO A 65 4.45 18.77 -15.29
N PRO A 66 5.56 19.42 -14.87
CA PRO A 66 5.48 20.80 -14.40
C PRO A 66 4.83 21.62 -15.52
N ALA A 67 3.70 22.25 -15.20
CA ALA A 67 3.09 23.21 -16.09
C ALA A 67 4.18 24.23 -16.44
N LEU A 68 4.48 24.37 -17.74
CA LEU A 68 5.33 25.44 -18.23
C LEU A 68 4.70 26.75 -17.72
N ALA A 69 5.31 27.33 -16.70
CA ALA A 69 5.02 28.68 -16.28
C ALA A 69 5.60 29.58 -17.37
N ASN A 70 4.69 30.31 -18.03
CA ASN A 70 4.87 31.32 -19.09
C ASN A 70 6.30 31.76 -19.40
#